data_AF-A0A4Y3NL63-F1
#
_entry.id   AF-A0A4Y3NL63-F1
#
_cell.length_a   1.000
_cell.length_b   1.000
_cell.length_c   1.000
_cell.angle_alpha   90.00
_cell.angle_beta   90.00
_cell.angle_gamma   90.00
#
_symmetry.space_group_name_H-M   'P 1'
#
loop_
_entity.id
_entity.type
_entity.pdbx_description
1 polymer ?
#
loop_
_entity_poly.entity_id
_entity_poly.type
_entity_poly.pdbx_seq_one_letter_code
_entity_poly.pdbx_strand_id
1 'polypeptide(L)'
;MTVKLNKKAFDHAKHLIGDGKVVKDNRDAWSEHAPDTKDENDFLDKHGHAEYSKWFLGVDDEHPKDQKGHYKFPIGDFRKIHRCGVISAESRAGQYNHDDIRDALKKLLEKIDED
;
A
#
# COMPACT_ATOMS: atom_id res chain seq x y z
N MET A 1 -7.82 -8.46 -16.06
CA MET A 1 -7.13 -7.88 -14.90
C MET A 1 -7.92 -6.65 -14.49
N THR A 2 -8.63 -6.73 -13.37
CA THR A 2 -9.58 -5.70 -12.93
C THR A 2 -9.07 -4.91 -11.72
N VAL A 3 -7.75 -4.97 -11.48
CA VAL A 3 -7.12 -4.19 -10.40
C VAL A 3 -7.00 -2.73 -10.83
N LYS A 4 -7.60 -1.83 -10.05
CA LYS A 4 -7.61 -0.39 -10.30
C LYS A 4 -6.83 0.35 -9.22
N LEU A 5 -6.30 1.52 -9.58
CA LEU A 5 -5.64 2.41 -8.64
C LEU A 5 -6.63 2.91 -7.57
N ASN A 6 -6.31 2.68 -6.31
CA ASN A 6 -7.03 3.25 -5.20
C ASN A 6 -6.57 4.69 -4.93
N LYS A 7 -7.31 5.66 -5.49
CA LYS A 7 -7.02 7.09 -5.31
C LYS A 7 -7.05 7.53 -3.84
N LYS A 8 -7.91 6.91 -3.00
CA LYS A 8 -7.99 7.24 -1.57
C LYS A 8 -6.72 6.82 -0.83
N ALA A 9 -6.20 5.64 -1.15
CA ALA A 9 -4.94 5.16 -0.59
C ALA A 9 -3.75 6.03 -1.03
N PHE A 10 -3.73 6.45 -2.29
CA PHE A 10 -2.69 7.35 -2.80
C PHE A 10 -2.69 8.71 -2.08
N ASP A 11 -3.87 9.32 -1.90
CA ASP A 11 -3.97 10.59 -1.17
C ASP A 11 -3.58 10.45 0.31
N HIS A 12 -4.02 9.36 0.94
CA HIS A 12 -3.65 9.04 2.31
C HIS A 12 -2.13 8.85 2.48
N ALA A 13 -1.50 8.09 1.57
CA ALA A 13 -0.06 7.90 1.56
C ALA A 13 0.68 9.23 1.41
N LYS A 14 0.25 10.09 0.48
CA LYS A 14 0.83 11.41 0.27
C LYS A 14 0.72 12.30 1.52
N HIS A 15 -0.39 12.22 2.23
CA HIS A 15 -0.58 12.93 3.50
C HIS A 15 0.37 12.42 4.58
N LEU A 16 0.51 11.09 4.74
CA LEU A 16 1.44 10.50 5.70
C LEU A 16 2.90 10.82 5.41
N ILE A 17 3.28 10.83 4.13
CA ILE A 17 4.63 11.23 3.70
C ILE A 17 4.89 12.69 4.09
N GLY A 18 3.96 13.58 3.81
CA GLY A 18 4.08 15.00 4.20
C GLY A 18 4.08 15.25 5.71
N ASP A 19 3.54 14.32 6.50
CA ASP A 19 3.56 14.36 7.97
C ASP A 19 4.84 13.71 8.56
N GLY A 20 5.76 13.22 7.72
CA GLY A 20 6.96 12.50 8.14
C GLY A 20 6.69 11.11 8.70
N LYS A 21 5.48 10.54 8.50
CA LYS A 21 5.09 9.20 8.93
C LYS A 21 5.56 8.13 7.94
N VAL A 22 6.84 8.17 7.62
CA VAL A 22 7.51 7.24 6.69
C VAL A 22 8.66 6.53 7.38
N VAL A 23 8.92 5.30 6.97
CA VAL A 23 10.09 4.53 7.39
C VAL A 23 10.94 4.26 6.15
N LYS A 24 12.14 4.84 6.12
CA LYS A 24 13.11 4.72 5.03
C LYS A 24 13.94 3.45 5.18
N ASP A 25 13.27 2.31 5.04
CA ASP A 25 13.90 0.98 5.06
C ASP A 25 14.44 0.54 3.70
N ASN A 26 15.27 -0.50 3.71
CA ASN A 26 15.73 -1.19 2.50
C ASN A 26 14.68 -2.18 1.98
N ARG A 27 14.59 -2.32 0.65
CA ARG A 27 13.62 -3.16 -0.07
C ARG A 27 13.51 -4.59 0.51
N ASP A 28 14.63 -5.21 0.84
CA ASP A 28 14.68 -6.59 1.34
C ASP A 28 14.01 -6.79 2.70
N ALA A 29 13.82 -5.74 3.50
CA ALA A 29 13.17 -5.82 4.81
C ALA A 29 11.65 -6.05 4.72
N TRP A 30 11.04 -5.87 3.53
CA TRP A 30 9.58 -5.93 3.43
C TRP A 30 9.00 -7.31 3.77
N SER A 31 9.69 -8.41 3.48
CA SER A 31 9.20 -9.74 3.86
C SER A 31 9.07 -9.93 5.38
N GLU A 32 9.87 -9.21 6.16
CA GLU A 32 9.83 -9.26 7.63
C GLU A 32 8.94 -8.16 8.22
N HIS A 33 8.80 -7.03 7.52
CA HIS A 33 8.02 -5.86 7.98
C HIS A 33 6.57 -5.88 7.49
N ALA A 34 6.23 -6.72 6.52
CA ALA A 34 4.86 -6.83 6.03
C ALA A 34 3.95 -7.33 7.18
N PRO A 35 2.79 -6.69 7.38
CA PRO A 35 1.87 -7.11 8.42
C PRO A 35 1.40 -8.55 8.17
N ASP A 36 1.37 -9.35 9.23
CA ASP A 36 0.84 -10.71 9.16
C ASP A 36 -0.69 -10.69 9.10
N THR A 37 -1.30 -11.82 8.74
CA THR A 37 -2.76 -11.99 8.74
C THR A 37 -3.39 -11.61 10.08
N LYS A 38 -2.66 -11.79 11.19
CA LYS A 38 -3.12 -11.37 12.51
C LYS A 38 -3.23 -9.84 12.65
N ASP A 39 -2.20 -9.09 12.24
CA ASP A 39 -2.21 -7.62 12.30
C ASP A 39 -3.27 -7.03 11.37
N GLU A 40 -3.45 -7.62 10.18
CA GLU A 40 -4.53 -7.25 9.27
C GLU A 40 -5.92 -7.44 9.90
N ASN A 41 -6.14 -8.57 10.60
CA ASN A 41 -7.41 -8.84 11.28
C ASN A 41 -7.66 -7.88 12.44
N ASP A 42 -6.65 -7.62 13.28
CA ASP A 42 -6.76 -6.69 14.41
C ASP A 42 -7.05 -5.26 13.91
N PHE A 43 -6.41 -4.83 12.82
CA PHE A 43 -6.68 -3.54 12.20
C PHE A 43 -8.09 -3.47 11.60
N LEU A 44 -8.52 -4.52 10.90
CA LEU A 44 -9.88 -4.61 10.34
C LEU A 44 -10.95 -4.58 11.44
N ASP A 45 -10.73 -5.25 12.58
CA ASP A 45 -11.68 -5.25 13.71
C ASP A 45 -11.78 -3.86 14.36
N LYS A 46 -10.64 -3.17 14.53
CA LYS A 46 -10.58 -1.85 15.17
C LYS A 46 -11.06 -0.69 14.30
N HIS A 47 -10.71 -0.71 13.01
CA HIS A 47 -10.90 0.43 12.10
C HIS A 47 -11.84 0.14 10.93
N GLY A 48 -12.09 -1.13 10.62
CA GLY A 48 -12.93 -1.55 9.50
C GLY A 48 -12.25 -1.50 8.13
N HIS A 49 -12.96 -2.01 7.12
CA HIS A 49 -12.50 -2.07 5.73
C HIS A 49 -12.21 -0.70 5.11
N ALA A 50 -12.89 0.34 5.57
CA ALA A 50 -12.72 1.69 5.03
C ALA A 50 -11.30 2.23 5.27
N GLU A 51 -10.79 2.10 6.49
CA GLU A 51 -9.40 2.47 6.80
C GLU A 51 -8.42 1.47 6.21
N TYR A 52 -8.74 0.18 6.26
CA TYR A 52 -7.89 -0.86 5.68
C TYR A 52 -7.60 -0.57 4.21
N SER A 53 -8.62 -0.19 3.43
CA SER A 53 -8.47 0.15 2.02
C SER A 53 -7.43 1.23 1.73
N LYS A 54 -7.19 2.18 2.65
CA LYS A 54 -6.27 3.30 2.47
C LYS A 54 -4.80 2.86 2.47
N TRP A 55 -4.50 1.65 2.92
CA TRP A 55 -3.15 1.11 2.98
C TRP A 55 -2.78 0.27 1.75
N PHE A 56 -3.68 0.18 0.77
CA PHE A 56 -3.52 -0.63 -0.43
C PHE A 56 -3.77 0.20 -1.69
N LEU A 57 -2.75 0.28 -2.55
CA LEU A 57 -2.78 1.09 -3.77
C LEU A 57 -3.54 0.42 -4.91
N GLY A 58 -3.77 -0.89 -4.86
CA GLY A 58 -4.64 -1.58 -5.81
C GLY A 58 -5.90 -2.10 -5.17
N VAL A 59 -7.01 -1.98 -5.90
CA VAL A 59 -8.29 -2.61 -5.57
C VAL A 59 -8.70 -3.53 -6.70
N ASP A 60 -8.92 -4.80 -6.40
CA ASP A 60 -9.31 -5.84 -7.33
C ASP A 60 -10.82 -6.05 -7.30
N ASP A 61 -11.51 -5.46 -8.27
CA ASP A 61 -12.97 -5.52 -8.39
C ASP A 61 -13.50 -6.94 -8.64
N GLU A 62 -12.64 -7.91 -8.97
CA GLU A 62 -13.04 -9.32 -9.10
C GLU A 62 -13.37 -9.95 -7.74
N HIS A 63 -12.84 -9.39 -6.66
CA HIS A 63 -13.15 -9.80 -5.30
C HIS A 63 -14.12 -8.79 -4.66
N PRO A 64 -15.07 -9.23 -3.81
CA PRO A 64 -15.91 -8.31 -3.06
C PRO A 64 -15.08 -7.55 -2.02
N LYS A 65 -15.44 -6.27 -1.77
CA LYS A 65 -14.78 -5.35 -0.82
C LYS A 65 -14.63 -5.88 0.63
N ASP A 66 -15.44 -6.87 1.00
CA ASP A 66 -15.39 -7.57 2.30
C ASP A 66 -14.28 -8.63 2.37
N GLN A 67 -13.67 -9.00 1.24
CA GLN A 67 -12.55 -9.93 1.20
C GLN A 67 -11.22 -9.19 1.21
N LYS A 68 -10.26 -9.67 2.01
CA LYS A 68 -8.89 -9.16 2.04
C LYS A 68 -8.22 -9.19 0.66
N GLY A 69 -8.55 -10.21 -0.15
CA GLY A 69 -8.06 -10.37 -1.51
C GLY A 69 -8.43 -9.22 -2.46
N HIS A 70 -9.45 -8.43 -2.13
CA HIS A 70 -9.83 -7.22 -2.88
C HIS A 70 -8.75 -6.14 -2.80
N TYR A 71 -7.97 -6.07 -1.73
CA TYR A 71 -6.95 -5.05 -1.57
C TYR A 71 -5.56 -5.61 -1.90
N LYS A 72 -4.86 -4.93 -2.81
CA LYS A 72 -3.55 -5.34 -3.35
C LYS A 72 -2.55 -4.20 -3.20
N PHE A 73 -1.26 -4.52 -3.30
CA PHE A 73 -0.17 -3.55 -3.20
C PHE A 73 -0.15 -2.78 -1.86
N PRO A 74 0.15 -3.48 -0.76
CA PRO A 74 0.33 -2.83 0.54
C PRO A 74 1.52 -1.88 0.49
N ILE A 75 1.37 -0.71 1.12
CA ILE A 75 2.38 0.37 1.14
C ILE A 75 2.92 0.68 2.55
N GLY A 76 2.43 0.00 3.58
CA GLY A 76 2.81 0.27 4.97
C GLY A 76 2.31 -0.79 5.95
N ASP A 77 2.60 -0.59 7.22
CA ASP A 77 2.30 -1.50 8.35
C ASP A 77 1.01 -1.14 9.09
N PHE A 78 0.08 -0.43 8.43
CA PHE A 78 -1.11 0.18 9.04
C PHE A 78 -0.84 1.31 10.05
N ARG A 79 0.43 1.76 10.19
CA ARG A 79 0.80 2.90 11.04
C ARG A 79 1.66 3.92 10.29
N LYS A 80 2.62 3.45 9.51
CA LYS A 80 3.54 4.27 8.72
C LYS A 80 3.68 3.72 7.31
N ILE A 81 4.10 4.58 6.39
CA ILE A 81 4.44 4.17 5.03
C ILE A 81 5.87 3.64 5.03
N HIS A 82 6.06 2.42 4.56
CA HIS A 82 7.39 1.82 4.48
C HIS A 82 7.92 1.94 3.06
N ARG A 83 9.11 2.53 2.91
CA ARG A 83 9.79 2.66 1.62
C ARG A 83 9.96 1.31 0.93
N CYS A 84 10.31 0.27 1.69
CA CYS A 84 10.45 -1.09 1.19
C CYS A 84 9.12 -1.69 0.66
N GLY A 85 8.00 -1.37 1.32
CA GLY A 85 6.66 -1.75 0.87
C GLY A 85 6.30 -1.09 -0.46
N VAL A 86 6.56 0.21 -0.60
CA VAL A 86 6.32 0.96 -1.85
C VAL A 86 7.14 0.39 -3.01
N ILE A 87 8.44 0.11 -2.80
CA ILE A 87 9.31 -0.49 -3.84
C ILE A 87 8.84 -1.90 -4.22
N SER A 88 8.48 -2.72 -3.23
CA SER A 88 7.99 -4.08 -3.47
C SER A 88 6.67 -4.06 -4.25
N ALA A 89 5.77 -3.16 -3.88
CA ALA A 89 4.53 -2.92 -4.59
C ALA A 89 4.77 -2.43 -6.03
N GLU A 90 5.70 -1.49 -6.25
CA GLU A 90 6.03 -0.95 -7.58
C GLU A 90 6.55 -2.06 -8.49
N SER A 91 7.49 -2.86 -7.97
CA SER A 91 8.07 -3.99 -8.70
C SER A 91 7.01 -5.02 -9.08
N ARG A 92 6.05 -5.32 -8.19
CA ARG A 92 4.91 -6.20 -8.52
C ARG A 92 3.96 -5.56 -9.52
N ALA A 93 3.65 -4.27 -9.37
CA ALA A 93 2.74 -3.58 -10.29
C ALA A 93 3.31 -3.57 -11.72
N GLY A 94 4.63 -3.38 -11.86
CA GLY A 94 5.32 -3.51 -13.14
C GLY A 94 5.27 -4.93 -13.73
N GLN A 95 5.46 -5.97 -12.91
CA GLN A 95 5.38 -7.38 -13.37
C GLN A 95 3.99 -7.75 -13.91
N TYR A 96 2.93 -7.21 -13.31
CA TYR A 96 1.54 -7.48 -13.72
C TYR A 96 0.98 -6.42 -14.70
N ASN A 97 1.81 -5.54 -15.28
CA ASN A 97 1.40 -4.46 -16.18
C ASN A 97 0.28 -3.56 -15.62
N HIS A 98 0.35 -3.22 -14.32
CA HIS A 98 -0.51 -2.23 -13.69
C HIS A 98 0.17 -0.85 -13.73
N ASP A 99 0.27 -0.26 -14.92
CA ASP A 99 0.99 1.00 -15.14
C ASP A 99 0.48 2.16 -14.27
N ASP A 100 -0.83 2.31 -14.08
CA ASP A 100 -1.41 3.35 -13.22
C ASP A 100 -0.95 3.23 -11.75
N ILE A 101 -0.91 2.00 -11.25
CA ILE A 101 -0.50 1.71 -9.87
C ILE A 101 1.01 1.90 -9.74
N ARG A 102 1.78 1.43 -10.73
CA ARG A 102 3.24 1.60 -10.78
C ARG A 102 3.62 3.07 -10.77
N ASP A 103 2.98 3.90 -11.60
CA ASP A 103 3.27 5.34 -11.68
C ASP A 103 2.93 6.07 -10.37
N ALA A 104 1.79 5.71 -9.77
CA ALA A 104 1.41 6.23 -8.45
C ALA A 104 2.43 5.84 -7.36
N LEU A 105 2.85 4.59 -7.31
CA LEU A 105 3.85 4.12 -6.35
C LEU A 105 5.20 4.80 -6.55
N LYS A 106 5.64 4.97 -7.80
CA LYS A 106 6.87 5.68 -8.14
C LYS A 106 6.83 7.13 -7.64
N LYS A 107 5.71 7.83 -7.85
CA LYS A 107 5.51 9.19 -7.30
C LYS A 107 5.54 9.24 -5.78
N LEU A 108 5.02 8.22 -5.10
CA LEU A 108 5.11 8.14 -3.64
C LEU A 108 6.55 7.89 -3.20
N LEU A 109 7.27 7.01 -3.89
CA LEU A 109 8.67 6.70 -3.61
C LEU A 109 9.55 7.94 -3.76
N GLU A 110 9.41 8.67 -4.87
CA GLU A 110 10.12 9.93 -5.10
C GLU A 110 9.87 10.93 -3.96
N LYS A 111 8.62 11.04 -3.48
CA LYS A 111 8.29 11.90 -2.32
C LYS A 111 8.93 11.44 -1.02
N ILE A 112 9.06 10.13 -0.80
CA ILE A 112 9.70 9.57 0.39
C ILE A 112 11.21 9.83 0.36
N ASP A 113 11.82 9.79 -0.83
CA ASP A 113 13.26 10.03 -1.00
C ASP A 113 13.62 11.54 -1.07
N GLU A 114 12.67 12.42 -1.38
CA GLU A 114 12.88 13.89 -1.49
C GLU A 114 12.76 14.64 -0.15
N ASP A 115 12.01 14.11 0.81
CA ASP A 115 11.95 14.59 2.21
C ASP A 115 13.19 14.15 3.01
#